data_AF-A0A9E2E4V3-F1
#
_entry.id   AF-A0A9E2E4V3-F1
#
_cell.length_a   1.000
_cell.length_b   1.000
_cell.length_c   1.000
_cell.angle_alpha   90.00
_cell.angle_beta   90.00
_cell.angle_gamma   90.00
#
_symmetry.space_group_name_H-M   'P 1'
#
loop_
_entity.id
_entity.type
_entity.pdbx_description
1 polymer ?
#
loop_
_entity_poly.entity_id
_entity_poly.type
_entity_poly.pdbx_seq_one_letter_code
_entity_poly.pdbx_strand_id
1 'polypeptide(L)' 'MTIKPDSISELQELLPQSQRVDEVSLEAVAELVEHAPEDMTATVQAGMSLSEFQSRLAKAGQWLPVDPP' A
#
# COMPACT_ATOMS: atom_id res chain seq x y z
N MET A 1 -3.29 20.90 5.72
CA MET A 1 -3.74 19.77 6.55
C MET A 1 -3.06 18.50 6.07
N THR A 2 -2.53 17.72 7.01
CA THR A 2 -2.00 16.37 6.76
C THR A 2 -3.04 15.35 7.18
N ILE A 3 -3.44 14.46 6.28
CA ILE A 3 -4.36 13.35 6.57
C ILE A 3 -3.53 12.08 6.82
N LYS A 4 -3.87 11.34 7.87
CA LYS A 4 -3.25 10.06 8.22
C LYS A 4 -4.33 9.02 8.52
N PRO A 5 -4.99 8.47 7.48
CA PRO A 5 -6.02 7.47 7.67
C PRO A 5 -5.40 6.15 8.13
N ASP A 6 -6.11 5.41 8.97
CA ASP A 6 -5.79 4.05 9.37
C ASP A 6 -6.28 3.00 8.35
N SER A 7 -7.20 3.41 7.47
CA SER A 7 -7.91 2.53 6.54
C SER A 7 -8.39 3.27 5.29
N ILE A 8 -8.72 2.52 4.24
CA ILE A 8 -9.32 3.11 3.02
C ILE A 8 -10.67 3.76 3.34
N SER A 9 -11.47 3.15 4.22
CA SER A 9 -12.77 3.69 4.63
C SER A 9 -12.63 5.03 5.34
N GLU A 10 -11.70 5.15 6.29
CA GLU A 10 -11.45 6.43 6.96
C GLU A 10 -10.96 7.49 5.97
N LEU A 11 -10.09 7.12 5.02
CA LEU A 11 -9.65 8.05 3.96
C LEU A 11 -10.84 8.55 3.11
N GLN A 12 -11.77 7.66 2.75
CA GLN A 12 -12.98 8.00 2.00
C GLN A 12 -13.91 8.96 2.77
N GLU A 13 -13.92 8.91 4.10
CA GLU A 13 -14.69 9.81 4.95
C GLU A 13 -14.00 11.18 5.11
N LEU A 14 -12.68 11.19 5.28
CA LEU A 14 -11.91 12.41 5.53
C LEU A 14 -11.74 13.28 4.29
N LEU A 15 -11.56 12.69 3.10
CA LEU A 15 -11.30 13.45 1.87
C LEU A 15 -12.45 14.42 1.48
N PRO A 16 -13.74 14.03 1.50
CA PRO A 16 -14.84 14.94 1.17
C PRO A 16 -15.03 16.07 2.20
N GLN A 17 -14.67 15.82 3.46
CA GLN A 17 -14.77 16.81 4.54
C GLN A 17 -13.62 17.84 4.50
N SER A 18 -12.60 17.58 3.68
CA SER A 18 -11.38 18.35 3.63
C SER A 18 -11.46 19.47 2.59
N GLN A 19 -11.44 20.73 3.05
CA GLN A 19 -11.44 21.89 2.15
C GLN A 19 -10.11 22.05 1.38
N ARG A 20 -8.99 21.61 1.97
CA ARG A 20 -7.64 21.59 1.36
C ARG A 20 -6.79 20.51 2.02
N VAL A 21 -6.12 19.70 1.21
CA VAL A 21 -5.16 18.69 1.66
C VAL A 21 -3.78 19.09 1.19
N ASP A 22 -2.83 19.23 2.11
CA ASP A 22 -1.44 19.56 1.78
C ASP A 22 -0.57 18.29 1.73
N GLU A 23 -0.91 17.27 2.54
CA GLU A 23 -0.20 16.00 2.59
C GLU A 23 -1.16 14.86 2.98
N VAL A 24 -0.89 13.65 2.48
CA VAL A 24 -1.54 12.41 2.92
C VAL A 24 -0.46 11.38 3.17
N SER A 25 -0.39 10.83 4.39
CA SER A 25 0.42 9.63 4.64
C SER A 25 -0.47 8.40 4.51
N LEU A 26 -0.06 7.44 3.68
CA LEU A 26 -0.75 6.16 3.52
C LEU A 26 -0.06 5.03 4.29
N GLU A 27 0.92 5.33 5.14
CA GLU A 27 1.75 4.34 5.82
C GLU A 27 0.96 3.27 6.60
N ALA A 28 -0.23 3.62 7.12
CA ALA A 28 -1.10 2.69 7.83
C ALA A 28 -2.01 1.88 6.89
N VAL A 29 -2.20 2.32 5.64
CA VAL A 29 -2.97 1.64 4.59
C VAL A 29 -2.01 0.82 3.73
N ALA A 30 -1.46 -0.25 4.33
CA ALA A 30 -0.29 -0.98 3.84
C ALA A 30 -0.48 -2.52 3.80
N GLU A 31 -1.67 -3.01 3.49
CA GLU A 31 -1.98 -4.44 3.43
C GLU A 31 -1.67 -5.11 2.09
N LEU A 32 -1.36 -6.42 2.12
CA LEU A 32 -1.38 -7.30 0.95
C LEU A 32 -2.81 -7.79 0.77
N VAL A 33 -3.50 -7.30 -0.27
CA VAL A 33 -4.90 -7.62 -0.54
C VAL A 33 -5.02 -9.01 -1.16
N GLU A 34 -4.15 -9.30 -2.14
CA GLU A 34 -4.14 -10.57 -2.85
C GLU A 34 -2.74 -10.87 -3.37
N HIS A 35 -2.39 -12.16 -3.42
CA HIS A 35 -1.18 -12.64 -4.09
C HIS A 35 -1.54 -13.92 -4.83
N ALA A 36 -1.46 -13.89 -6.16
CA ALA A 36 -1.67 -15.01 -7.06
C ALA A 36 -0.31 -15.40 -7.69
N PRO A 37 0.44 -16.36 -7.08
CA PRO A 37 1.79 -16.67 -7.54
C PRO A 37 1.83 -17.25 -8.95
N GLU A 38 0.83 -18.03 -9.34
CA GLU A 38 0.72 -18.66 -10.66
C GLU A 38 0.59 -17.63 -11.81
N ASP A 39 -0.10 -16.53 -11.54
CA ASP A 39 -0.27 -15.44 -12.50
C ASP A 39 0.86 -14.40 -12.41
N MET A 40 1.77 -14.55 -11.45
CA MET A 40 2.81 -13.55 -11.12
C MET A 40 2.21 -12.16 -10.83
N THR A 41 1.05 -12.13 -10.17
CA THR A 41 0.37 -10.88 -9.80
C THR A 41 0.13 -10.80 -8.29
N ALA A 42 0.16 -9.58 -7.77
CA ALA A 42 -0.25 -9.30 -6.41
C ALA A 42 -0.87 -7.90 -6.35
N THR A 43 -1.90 -7.78 -5.51
CA THR A 43 -2.59 -6.52 -5.22
C THR A 43 -2.21 -6.10 -3.81
N VAL A 44 -1.61 -4.92 -3.67
CA VAL A 44 -1.21 -4.34 -2.38
C VAL A 44 -1.81 -2.95 -2.23
N GLN A 45 -1.98 -2.53 -0.98
CA GLN A 45 -2.30 -1.13 -0.68
C GLN A 45 -1.04 -0.26 -0.83
N ALA A 46 -1.25 0.99 -1.23
CA ALA A 46 -0.17 1.90 -1.63
C ALA A 46 0.79 2.29 -0.49
N GLY A 47 0.39 2.13 0.78
CA GLY A 47 1.26 2.37 1.93
C GLY A 47 2.34 1.33 2.15
N MET A 48 2.26 0.17 1.50
CA MET A 48 3.20 -0.91 1.70
C MET A 48 4.59 -0.55 1.16
N SER A 49 5.61 -0.65 2.01
CA SER A 49 7.00 -0.50 1.58
C SER A 49 7.42 -1.66 0.65
N LEU A 50 8.33 -1.37 -0.29
CA LEU A 50 8.85 -2.40 -1.20
C LEU A 50 9.60 -3.53 -0.48
N SER A 51 10.25 -3.23 0.65
CA SER A 51 10.96 -4.24 1.46
C SER A 51 9.98 -5.21 2.13
N GLU A 52 8.88 -4.72 2.69
CA GLU A 52 7.81 -5.55 3.24
C GLU A 52 7.15 -6.37 2.12
N PHE A 53 6.85 -5.74 0.97
CA PHE A 53 6.25 -6.44 -0.16
C PHE A 53 7.15 -7.57 -0.67
N GLN A 54 8.45 -7.30 -0.88
CA GLN A 54 9.44 -8.32 -1.23
C GLN A 54 9.49 -9.45 -0.20
N SER A 55 9.43 -9.14 1.10
CA SER A 55 9.42 -10.15 2.16
C SER A 55 8.19 -11.05 2.10
N ARG A 56 7.04 -10.54 1.64
CA ARG A 56 5.83 -11.34 1.42
C ARG A 56 5.93 -12.21 0.17
N LEU A 57 6.37 -11.66 -0.95
CA LEU A 57 6.55 -12.41 -2.20
C LEU A 57 7.58 -13.55 -2.06
N ALA A 58 8.64 -13.32 -1.28
CA ALA A 58 9.68 -14.32 -1.02
C ALA A 58 9.13 -15.61 -0.38
N LYS A 59 7.98 -15.54 0.33
CA LYS A 59 7.31 -16.74 0.89
C LYS A 59 6.81 -17.69 -0.20
N ALA A 60 6.54 -17.18 -1.41
CA ALA A 60 6.19 -17.96 -2.59
C ALA A 60 7.39 -18.15 -3.55
N GLY A 61 8.62 -17.82 -3.12
CA GLY A 61 9.81 -17.90 -3.96
C GLY A 61 9.91 -16.84 -5.06
N GLN A 62 9.11 -15.77 -4.98
CA GLN A 62 9.09 -14.69 -5.96
C GLN A 62 9.90 -13.48 -5.50
N TRP A 63 10.40 -12.71 -6.47
CA TRP A 63 11.11 -11.46 -6.23
C TRP A 63 10.54 -10.32 -7.07
N LEU A 64 10.68 -9.09 -6.59
CA LEU A 64 10.34 -7.88 -7.32
C LEU A 64 11.42 -7.58 -8.35
N PRO A 65 11.08 -7.48 -9.64
CA PRO A 65 12.03 -7.11 -10.68
C PRO A 65 12.22 -5.59 -10.73
N VAL A 66 12.52 -4.98 -9.59
CA VAL A 66 12.78 -3.54 -9.47
C VAL A 66 14.23 -3.33 -9.02
N ASP A 67 14.91 -2.38 -9.66
CA ASP A 67 16.23 -1.94 -9.21
C ASP A 67 16.03 -0.93 -8.07
N PRO A 68 16.53 -1.18 -6.85
CA PRO A 68 16.40 -0.22 -5.76
C PRO A 68 17.16 1.09 -6.09
N PRO A 69 16.60 2.27 -5.78
CA PRO A 69 17.31 3.55 -5.91
C PRO A 69 18.49 3.70 -4.94
#